data_AF-A0A956N389-F1
#
_entry.id   AF-A0A956N389-F1
#
_cell.length_a   1.000
_cell.length_b   1.000
_cell.length_c   1.000
_cell.angle_alpha   90.00
_cell.angle_beta   90.00
_cell.angle_gamma   90.00
#
_symmetry.space_group_name_H-M   'P 1'
#
loop_
_entity.id
_entity.type
_entity.pdbx_description
1 polymer ?
#
loop_
_entity_poly.entity_id
_entity_poly.type
_entity_poly.pdbx_seq_one_letter_code
_entity_poly.pdbx_strand_id
1 'polypeptide(L)'
;QLIKDMLKDYLKDPIVNIRTVNFKVTILGEVTRPGSYTIPNDRITILEALGLASDLTLQGQRNNVLVIREINNKTISYRVDLTSEEVFSSPYYYLTQNDVIYVEPNNSRIKSSSVGPNVGATLSFISTLVTVAALIVSITR
;
A
#
# COMPACT_ATOMS: atom_id res chain seq x y z
N GLN A 1 21.56 22.46 -15.13
CA GLN A 1 22.31 23.00 -16.29
C GLN A 1 21.42 23.82 -17.23
N LEU A 2 20.40 23.24 -17.86
CA LEU A 2 19.60 23.89 -18.91
C LEU A 2 19.10 25.31 -18.55
N ILE A 3 18.45 25.48 -17.40
CA ILE A 3 17.94 26.79 -16.95
C ILE A 3 19.09 27.78 -16.67
N LYS A 4 20.21 27.28 -16.13
CA LYS A 4 21.38 28.11 -15.85
C LYS A 4 22.02 28.62 -17.15
N ASP A 5 22.05 27.78 -18.19
CA ASP A 5 22.55 28.15 -19.51
C ASP A 5 21.63 29.15 -20.23
N MET A 6 20.30 29.00 -20.12
CA MET A 6 19.33 29.98 -20.63
C MET A 6 19.42 31.36 -19.96
N LEU A 7 19.95 31.43 -18.74
CA LEU A 7 20.04 32.67 -17.96
C LEU A 7 21.38 33.40 -18.12
N LYS A 8 22.40 32.76 -18.74
CA LYS A 8 23.74 33.35 -18.90
C LYS A 8 23.75 34.62 -19.75
N ASP A 9 22.85 34.73 -20.72
CA ASP A 9 22.75 35.90 -21.60
C ASP A 9 22.14 37.12 -20.88
N TYR A 10 21.47 36.88 -19.74
CA TYR A 10 20.76 37.92 -18.97
C TYR A 10 21.41 38.21 -17.62
N LEU A 11 22.13 37.25 -17.04
CA LEU A 11 22.70 37.33 -15.70
C LEU A 11 24.13 36.80 -15.69
N LYS A 12 25.03 37.52 -15.01
CA LYS A 12 26.40 37.06 -14.76
C LYS A 12 26.42 36.10 -13.58
N ASP A 13 26.92 34.88 -13.81
CA ASP A 13 27.06 33.79 -12.83
C ASP A 13 25.77 33.45 -12.03
N PRO A 14 24.66 33.08 -12.69
CA PRO A 14 23.41 32.78 -12.00
C PRO A 14 23.52 31.51 -11.14
N ILE A 15 23.02 31.60 -9.90
CA ILE A 15 22.81 30.45 -8.99
C ILE A 15 21.34 30.06 -9.08
N VAL A 16 21.05 28.86 -9.54
CA VAL A 16 19.68 28.35 -9.73
C VAL A 16 19.46 27.19 -8.77
N ASN A 17 18.44 27.29 -7.92
CA ASN A 17 17.97 26.22 -7.07
C ASN A 17 16.56 25.80 -7.53
N ILE A 18 16.41 24.52 -7.88
CA ILE A 18 15.15 23.97 -8.39
C ILE A 18 14.59 23.05 -7.32
N ARG A 19 13.35 23.30 -6.90
CA ARG A 19 12.63 22.48 -5.93
C ARG A 19 11.28 22.09 -6.50
N THR A 20 10.85 20.85 -6.23
CA THR A 20 9.52 20.40 -6.63
C THR A 20 8.50 20.81 -5.59
N VAL A 21 7.61 21.74 -5.93
CA VAL A 21 6.69 22.35 -4.94
C VAL A 21 5.56 21.40 -4.51
N ASN A 22 5.23 20.39 -5.33
CA ASN A 22 4.09 19.49 -5.12
C ASN A 22 4.45 18.01 -5.33
N PHE A 23 5.54 17.54 -4.72
CA PHE A 23 5.84 16.11 -4.75
C PHE A 23 4.79 15.35 -3.93
N LYS A 24 4.00 14.50 -4.59
CA LYS A 24 2.93 13.71 -3.98
C LYS A 24 3.15 12.23 -4.25
N VAL A 25 2.90 11.40 -3.25
CA VAL A 25 2.84 9.94 -3.35
C VAL A 25 1.48 9.47 -2.83
N THR A 26 0.97 8.36 -3.34
CA THR A 26 -0.32 7.82 -2.91
C THR A 26 -0.15 6.42 -2.36
N ILE A 27 -0.71 6.13 -1.20
CA ILE A 27 -0.56 4.86 -0.50
C ILE A 27 -1.95 4.27 -0.30
N LEU A 28 -2.16 3.04 -0.78
CA LEU A 28 -3.44 2.36 -0.84
C LEU A 28 -3.31 0.90 -0.37
N GLY A 29 -4.46 0.27 -0.10
CA GLY A 29 -4.54 -1.13 0.30
C GLY A 29 -4.47 -1.31 1.82
N GLU A 30 -3.88 -2.42 2.27
CA GLU A 30 -3.79 -2.81 3.68
C GLU A 30 -2.68 -2.06 4.43
N VAL A 31 -2.89 -0.76 4.58
CA VAL A 31 -2.10 0.15 5.41
C VAL A 31 -2.98 0.80 6.47
N THR A 32 -2.37 1.27 7.56
CA THR A 32 -3.13 1.87 8.67
C THR A 32 -3.84 3.15 8.25
N ARG A 33 -3.21 3.99 7.43
CA ARG A 33 -3.78 5.25 6.91
C ARG A 33 -3.59 5.33 5.40
N PRO A 34 -4.53 4.81 4.58
CA PRO A 34 -4.48 4.99 3.14
C PRO A 34 -4.78 6.46 2.78
N GLY A 35 -4.13 6.96 1.74
CA GLY A 35 -4.31 8.33 1.27
C GLY A 35 -3.17 8.84 0.40
N SER A 36 -3.32 10.06 -0.11
CA SER A 36 -2.25 10.78 -0.79
C SER A 36 -1.51 11.69 0.19
N TYR A 37 -0.19 11.64 0.12
CA TYR A 37 0.72 12.38 1.00
C TYR A 37 1.59 13.33 0.18
N THR A 38 1.62 14.59 0.59
CA THR A 38 2.55 15.59 0.04
C THR A 38 3.87 15.48 0.78
N ILE A 39 4.94 15.27 0.03
CA ILE A 39 6.27 15.06 0.56
C ILE A 39 7.01 16.39 0.58
N PRO A 40 7.50 16.85 1.75
CA PRO A 40 8.18 18.14 1.86
C PRO A 40 9.59 18.11 1.25
N ASN A 41 10.23 16.94 1.21
CA ASN A 41 11.59 16.76 0.69
C ASN A 41 11.55 16.32 -0.77
N ASP A 42 12.61 16.64 -1.54
CA ASP A 42 12.70 16.23 -2.96
C ASP A 42 12.93 14.71 -3.15
N ARG A 43 13.08 13.96 -2.06
CA ARG A 43 13.32 12.52 -2.08
C ARG A 43 12.62 11.85 -0.88
N ILE A 44 12.00 10.71 -1.15
CA ILE A 44 11.44 9.82 -0.13
C ILE A 44 11.61 8.37 -0.59
N THR A 45 11.80 7.47 0.37
CA THR A 45 11.84 6.03 0.15
C THR A 45 10.46 5.40 0.31
N ILE A 46 10.28 4.19 -0.22
CA ILE A 46 9.07 3.41 0.02
C ILE A 46 8.83 3.15 1.52
N LEU A 47 9.91 2.96 2.29
CA LEU A 47 9.84 2.71 3.73
C LEU A 47 9.35 3.96 4.49
N GLU A 48 9.91 5.12 4.18
CA GLU A 48 9.46 6.39 4.78
C GLU A 48 8.01 6.71 4.40
N ALA A 49 7.63 6.48 3.14
CA ALA A 49 6.26 6.69 2.70
C ALA A 49 5.28 5.79 3.46
N LEU A 50 5.59 4.50 3.60
CA LEU A 50 4.80 3.59 4.44
C LEU A 50 4.77 4.05 5.90
N GLY A 51 5.88 4.58 6.42
CA GLY A 51 5.92 5.23 7.73
C GLY A 51 4.92 6.40 7.87
N LEU A 52 4.77 7.24 6.84
CA LEU A 52 3.75 8.30 6.81
C LEU A 52 2.33 7.75 6.87
N ALA A 53 2.09 6.57 6.25
CA ALA A 53 0.83 5.85 6.33
C ALA A 53 0.64 5.05 7.64
N SER A 54 1.52 5.24 8.64
CA SER A 54 1.54 4.45 9.89
C SER A 54 1.73 2.95 9.67
N ASP A 55 2.54 2.60 8.67
CA ASP A 55 2.92 1.25 8.26
C ASP A 55 1.74 0.38 7.78
N LEU A 56 2.06 -0.84 7.33
CA LEU A 56 1.10 -1.86 6.93
C LEU A 56 0.28 -2.34 8.13
N THR A 57 -0.98 -2.73 7.87
CA THR A 57 -1.78 -3.44 8.88
C THR A 57 -1.20 -4.85 9.10
N LEU A 58 -1.63 -5.53 10.18
CA LEU A 58 -1.33 -6.95 10.39
C LEU A 58 -1.78 -7.85 9.22
N GLN A 59 -2.70 -7.36 8.39
CA GLN A 59 -3.22 -8.08 7.25
C GLN A 59 -2.52 -7.72 5.93
N GLY A 60 -1.57 -6.78 5.91
CA GLY A 60 -0.82 -6.41 4.71
C GLY A 60 0.33 -7.37 4.39
N GLN A 61 0.55 -7.64 3.10
CA GLN A 61 1.67 -8.48 2.63
C GLN A 61 2.95 -7.66 2.39
N ARG A 62 3.89 -7.71 3.35
CA ARG A 62 5.20 -7.01 3.26
C ARG A 62 6.09 -7.49 2.11
N ASN A 63 5.95 -8.75 1.72
CA ASN A 63 6.74 -9.35 0.64
C ASN A 63 6.17 -9.07 -0.77
N ASN A 64 5.05 -8.36 -0.85
CA ASN A 64 4.33 -8.14 -2.10
C ASN A 64 3.68 -6.75 -2.11
N VAL A 65 4.54 -5.72 -2.08
CA VAL A 65 4.10 -4.33 -2.20
C VAL A 65 4.24 -3.88 -3.64
N LEU A 66 3.14 -3.43 -4.24
CA LEU A 66 3.11 -2.98 -5.63
C LEU A 66 3.42 -1.48 -5.70
N VAL A 67 4.46 -1.13 -6.44
CA VAL A 67 4.77 0.26 -6.81
C VAL A 67 4.34 0.47 -8.25
N ILE A 68 3.44 1.42 -8.46
CA ILE A 68 2.94 1.81 -9.76
C ILE A 68 3.49 3.20 -10.07
N ARG A 69 4.19 3.30 -11.20
CA ARG A 69 4.86 4.52 -11.66
C ARG A 69 4.46 4.82 -13.09
N GLU A 70 4.19 6.07 -13.38
CA GLU A 70 3.95 6.53 -14.75
C GLU A 70 5.24 7.10 -15.33
N ILE A 71 5.73 6.51 -16.42
CA ILE A 71 6.90 6.99 -17.17
C ILE A 71 6.50 7.18 -18.62
N ASN A 72 6.60 8.40 -19.15
CA ASN A 72 6.25 8.72 -20.54
C ASN A 72 4.83 8.24 -20.93
N ASN A 73 3.83 8.53 -20.09
CA ASN A 73 2.44 8.09 -20.23
C ASN A 73 2.23 6.57 -20.26
N LYS A 74 3.23 5.78 -19.84
CA LYS A 74 3.10 4.34 -19.65
C LYS A 74 3.14 4.02 -18.17
N THR A 75 2.13 3.30 -17.71
CA THR A 75 2.08 2.77 -16.36
C THR A 75 2.98 1.54 -16.27
N ILE A 76 3.98 1.59 -15.41
CA ILE A 76 4.88 0.49 -15.08
C ILE A 76 4.61 0.12 -13.64
N SER A 77 4.43 -1.18 -13.38
CA SER A 77 4.20 -1.71 -12.05
C SER A 77 5.32 -2.65 -11.65
N TYR A 78 5.83 -2.51 -10.44
CA TYR A 78 6.88 -3.36 -9.91
C TYR A 78 6.53 -3.84 -8.50
N ARG A 79 6.77 -5.12 -8.23
CA ARG A 79 6.55 -5.70 -6.91
C ARG A 79 7.84 -5.67 -6.11
N VAL A 80 7.73 -5.13 -4.91
CA VAL A 80 8.83 -4.96 -3.96
C VAL A 80 8.57 -5.87 -2.78
N ASP A 81 9.57 -6.67 -2.43
CA ASP A 81 9.62 -7.41 -1.18
C ASP A 81 10.37 -6.57 -0.14
N LEU A 82 9.65 -6.04 0.85
CA LEU A 82 10.22 -5.22 1.92
C LEU A 82 10.98 -6.03 2.98
N THR A 83 10.93 -7.37 2.90
CA THR A 83 11.60 -8.28 3.83
C THR A 83 12.97 -8.72 3.33
N SER A 84 13.29 -8.46 2.06
CA SER A 84 14.57 -8.78 1.43
C SER A 84 15.49 -7.57 1.38
N GLU A 85 16.80 -7.78 1.55
CA GLU A 85 17.82 -6.73 1.37
C GLU A 85 17.89 -6.19 -0.06
N GLU A 86 17.41 -6.98 -1.04
CA GLU A 86 17.34 -6.58 -2.44
C GLU A 86 16.51 -5.30 -2.64
N VAL A 87 15.59 -4.99 -1.70
CA VAL A 87 14.79 -3.77 -1.71
C VAL A 87 15.64 -2.52 -1.82
N PHE A 88 16.81 -2.47 -1.15
CA PHE A 88 17.68 -1.30 -1.14
C PHE A 88 18.38 -1.07 -2.48
N SER A 89 18.52 -2.12 -3.28
CA SER A 89 19.09 -2.06 -4.63
C SER A 89 18.05 -1.81 -5.72
N SER A 90 16.76 -1.86 -5.38
CA SER A 90 15.67 -1.72 -6.34
C SER A 90 15.61 -0.31 -6.93
N PRO A 91 15.39 -0.16 -8.26
CA PRO A 91 15.13 1.14 -8.87
C PRO A 91 13.81 1.80 -8.40
N TYR A 92 12.99 1.07 -7.65
CA TYR A 92 11.72 1.53 -7.06
C TYR A 92 11.82 1.79 -5.55
N TYR A 93 13.01 1.68 -4.95
CA TYR A 93 13.23 2.01 -3.54
C TYR A 93 12.96 3.49 -3.25
N TYR A 94 13.45 4.37 -4.12
CA TYR A 94 13.15 5.79 -4.10
C TYR A 94 11.92 6.08 -4.94
N LEU A 95 10.96 6.79 -4.35
CA LEU A 95 9.71 7.13 -4.99
C LEU A 95 9.87 8.39 -5.85
N THR A 96 9.13 8.42 -6.95
CA THR A 96 9.02 9.57 -7.84
C THR A 96 7.62 10.18 -7.77
N GLN A 97 7.48 11.36 -8.35
CA GLN A 97 6.24 12.10 -8.31
C GLN A 97 5.07 11.30 -8.88
N ASN A 98 3.97 11.30 -8.12
CA ASN A 98 2.73 10.58 -8.39
C ASN A 98 2.85 9.04 -8.37
N ASP A 99 3.92 8.49 -7.77
CA ASP A 99 3.97 7.06 -7.49
C ASP A 99 2.79 6.64 -6.63
N VAL A 100 2.23 5.47 -6.96
CA VAL A 100 1.18 4.81 -6.18
C VAL A 100 1.75 3.54 -5.58
N ILE A 101 1.68 3.45 -4.25
CA ILE A 101 2.09 2.30 -3.47
C ILE A 101 0.80 1.58 -3.07
N TYR A 102 0.68 0.32 -3.46
CA TYR A 102 -0.45 -0.52 -3.14
C TYR A 102 0.01 -1.75 -2.36
N VAL A 103 -0.57 -1.94 -1.18
CA VAL A 103 -0.29 -3.08 -0.31
C VAL A 103 -1.40 -4.10 -0.43
N GLU A 104 -1.06 -5.30 -0.90
CA GLU A 104 -2.01 -6.39 -1.05
C GLU A 104 -2.43 -6.97 0.31
N PRO A 105 -3.73 -7.31 0.49
CA PRO A 105 -4.18 -8.05 1.66
C PRO A 105 -3.67 -9.48 1.66
N ASN A 106 -3.40 -10.01 2.84
CA ASN A 106 -3.02 -11.40 3.01
C ASN A 106 -4.21 -12.34 2.76
N ASN A 107 -3.91 -13.63 2.62
CA ASN A 107 -4.92 -14.64 2.30
C ASN A 107 -6.00 -14.76 3.39
N SER A 108 -5.68 -14.49 4.66
CA SER A 108 -6.64 -14.52 5.77
C SER A 108 -7.68 -13.42 5.62
N ARG A 109 -7.26 -12.20 5.26
CA ARG A 109 -8.15 -11.07 4.99
C ARG A 109 -9.04 -11.32 3.78
N ILE A 110 -8.48 -11.84 2.69
CA ILE A 110 -9.24 -12.22 1.49
C ILE A 110 -10.28 -13.30 1.84
N LYS A 111 -9.89 -14.37 2.53
CA LYS A 111 -10.82 -15.45 2.92
C LYS A 111 -11.90 -14.97 3.89
N SER A 112 -11.55 -14.12 4.85
CA SER A 112 -12.53 -13.52 5.77
C SER A 112 -13.56 -12.66 5.03
N SER A 113 -13.20 -12.06 3.90
CA SER A 113 -14.14 -11.33 3.04
C SER A 113 -15.03 -12.26 2.19
N SER A 114 -14.56 -13.47 1.85
CA SER A 114 -15.37 -14.49 1.16
C SER A 114 -16.33 -15.26 2.06
N VAL A 115 -16.06 -15.28 3.37
CA VAL A 115 -16.99 -15.83 4.37
C VAL A 115 -18.10 -14.79 4.57
N GLY A 116 -19.25 -15.02 3.93
CA GLY A 116 -20.38 -14.10 3.99
C GLY A 116 -20.85 -13.84 5.44
N PRO A 117 -21.44 -12.68 5.72
CA PRO A 117 -21.83 -12.26 7.08
C PRO A 117 -22.76 -13.25 7.79
N ASN A 118 -23.44 -14.12 7.04
CA ASN A 118 -24.40 -15.09 7.58
C ASN A 118 -23.80 -16.46 7.89
N VAL A 119 -22.53 -16.75 7.58
CA VAL A 119 -21.96 -18.09 7.79
C VAL A 119 -21.95 -18.47 9.28
N GLY A 120 -21.59 -17.54 10.17
CA GLY A 120 -21.66 -17.75 11.62
C GLY A 120 -23.09 -17.91 12.15
N ALA A 121 -24.03 -17.16 11.59
CA ALA A 121 -25.44 -17.29 11.93
C ALA A 121 -26.01 -18.64 11.48
N THR A 122 -25.78 -19.06 10.23
CA THR A 122 -26.21 -20.36 9.69
C THR A 122 -25.62 -21.53 10.45
N LEU A 123 -24.31 -21.49 10.78
CA LEU A 123 -23.67 -22.50 11.63
C LEU A 123 -24.31 -22.57 13.02
N SER A 124 -24.66 -21.43 13.61
CA SER A 124 -25.34 -21.37 14.90
C SER A 124 -26.78 -21.89 14.85
N PHE A 125 -27.50 -21.64 13.74
CA PHE A 125 -28.83 -22.21 13.52
C PHE A 125 -28.78 -23.74 13.39
N ILE A 126 -27.83 -24.26 12.62
CA ILE A 126 -27.62 -25.71 12.46
C ILE A 126 -27.24 -26.34 13.80
N SER A 127 -26.30 -25.74 14.54
CA SER A 127 -25.87 -26.29 15.84
C SER A 127 -27.02 -26.32 16.85
N THR A 128 -27.84 -25.26 16.89
CA THR A 128 -29.01 -25.19 17.77
C THR A 128 -30.02 -26.30 17.43
N LEU A 129 -30.31 -26.53 16.14
CA LEU A 129 -31.19 -27.61 15.69
C LEU A 129 -30.66 -28.99 16.10
N VAL A 130 -29.36 -29.24 15.92
CA VAL A 130 -28.70 -30.49 16.32
C VAL A 130 -28.79 -30.69 17.84
N THR A 131 -28.57 -29.65 18.64
CA THR A 131 -28.68 -29.71 20.10
C THR A 131 -30.12 -30.00 20.55
N VAL A 132 -31.12 -29.35 19.96
CA VAL A 132 -32.54 -29.60 20.27
C VAL A 132 -32.92 -31.05 19.96
N ALA A 133 -32.50 -31.57 18.79
CA ALA A 133 -32.76 -32.96 18.42
C ALA A 133 -32.08 -33.95 19.39
N ALA A 134 -30.83 -33.68 19.78
CA ALA A 134 -30.11 -34.52 20.74
C ALA A 134 -30.79 -34.55 22.12
N LEU A 135 -31.31 -33.40 22.60
CA LEU A 135 -32.06 -33.33 23.85
C LEU A 135 -33.35 -34.16 23.80
N ILE A 136 -34.11 -34.09 22.70
CA ILE A 136 -35.33 -34.89 22.52
C ILE A 136 -35.00 -36.38 22.57
N VAL A 137 -33.97 -36.81 21.85
CA VAL A 137 -33.53 -38.22 21.86
C VAL A 137 -33.08 -38.66 23.26
N SER A 138 -32.40 -37.79 24.01
CA SER A 138 -31.93 -38.10 25.36
C SER A 138 -33.05 -38.21 26.40
N ILE A 139 -34.18 -37.51 26.21
CA ILE A 139 -35.33 -37.58 27.12
C ILE A 139 -36.25 -38.75 26.75
N THR A 140 -36.25 -39.17 25.48
CA THR A 140 -37.10 -40.25 24.97
C THR A 140 -36.47 -41.64 25.11
N ARG A 141 -35.18 -41.73 25.44
CA ARG A 141 -34.46 -42.96 25.81
C ARG A 141 -34.47 -43.14 27.32
#